data_AF-A0A6L3SQZ0-F1
#
_entry.id   AF-A0A6L3SQZ0-F1
#
_cell.length_a   1.000
_cell.length_b   1.000
_cell.length_c   1.000
_cell.angle_alpha   90.00
_cell.angle_beta   90.00
_cell.angle_gamma   90.00
#
_symmetry.space_group_name_H-M   'P 1'
#
loop_
_entity.id
_entity.type
_entity.pdbx_description
1 polymer ?
#
loop_
_entity_poly.entity_id
_entity_poly.type
_entity_poly.pdbx_seq_one_letter_code
_entity_poly.pdbx_strand_id
1 'polypeptide(L)'
;MNRPVPAGLTGLSDFRPAQASEPQPAPAARAIAEAHGFVERNPQTIRKRRKPTEEPTYSFTARVSVRSANAFIEWCERERMSYREGFDRLVEKIEKA
;
A
#
# COMPACT_ATOMS: atom_id res chain seq x y z
N MET A 1 18.80 -5.55 -53.69
CA MET A 1 19.52 -4.27 -53.60
C MET A 1 18.89 -3.48 -52.45
N ASN A 2 19.43 -3.56 -51.24
CA ASN A 2 18.87 -2.91 -50.05
C ASN A 2 19.33 -1.45 -50.01
N ARG A 3 18.40 -0.50 -50.13
CA ARG A 3 18.70 0.92 -49.92
C ARG A 3 18.90 1.19 -48.42
N PRO A 4 19.89 2.00 -48.02
CA PRO A 4 20.06 2.39 -46.63
C PRO A 4 18.89 3.28 -46.19
N VAL A 5 18.33 2.98 -45.01
CA VAL A 5 17.27 3.78 -44.39
C VAL A 5 17.93 4.94 -43.64
N PRO A 6 17.61 6.22 -43.92
CA PRO A 6 18.16 7.33 -43.16
C PRO A 6 17.51 7.42 -41.76
N ALA A 7 18.20 8.07 -40.82
CA ALA A 7 17.83 8.27 -39.40
C ALA A 7 18.31 7.21 -38.38
N GLY A 8 19.38 6.47 -38.67
CA GLY A 8 20.04 5.59 -37.68
C GLY A 8 19.23 4.34 -37.32
N LEU A 9 18.24 4.00 -38.14
CA LEU A 9 17.41 2.81 -37.98
C LEU A 9 18.04 1.63 -38.74
N THR A 10 18.03 0.45 -38.14
CA THR A 10 18.63 -0.77 -38.70
C THR A 10 17.60 -1.53 -39.54
N GLY A 11 16.30 -1.35 -39.26
CA GLY A 11 15.22 -1.92 -40.07
C GLY A 11 13.84 -1.35 -39.76
N LEU A 12 12.84 -1.77 -40.54
CA LEU A 12 11.42 -1.37 -40.36
C LEU A 12 10.80 -1.87 -39.04
N SER A 13 11.45 -2.81 -38.37
CA SER A 13 11.08 -3.29 -37.03
C SER A 13 11.44 -2.32 -35.90
N ASP A 14 12.24 -1.29 -36.18
CA ASP A 14 12.74 -0.36 -35.14
C ASP A 14 11.76 0.78 -34.83
N PHE A 15 10.64 0.88 -35.56
CA PHE A 15 9.57 1.82 -35.24
C PHE A 15 8.83 1.37 -33.98
N ARG A 16 9.17 1.98 -32.84
CA ARG A 16 8.43 1.83 -31.59
C ARG A 16 7.70 3.13 -31.24
N PRO A 17 6.44 3.06 -30.77
CA PRO A 17 5.77 4.24 -30.25
C PRO A 17 6.61 4.81 -29.11
N ALA A 18 6.83 6.13 -29.14
CA ALA A 18 7.48 6.82 -28.03
C ALA A 18 6.67 6.53 -26.76
N GLN A 19 7.35 6.10 -25.70
CA GLN A 19 6.71 5.85 -24.42
C GLN A 19 6.20 7.19 -23.89
N ALA A 20 4.89 7.33 -23.79
CA ALA A 20 4.28 8.53 -23.25
C ALA A 20 4.66 8.65 -21.77
N SER A 21 5.64 9.48 -21.45
CA SER A 21 5.86 9.93 -20.09
C SER A 21 4.71 10.85 -19.70
N GLU A 22 3.94 10.46 -18.69
CA GLU A 22 2.93 11.34 -18.11
C GLU A 22 3.62 12.62 -17.63
N PRO A 23 3.13 13.81 -18.02
CA PRO A 23 3.71 15.06 -17.53
C PRO A 23 3.44 15.16 -16.03
N GLN A 24 4.46 14.90 -15.23
CA GLN A 24 4.41 15.19 -13.80
C GLN A 24 4.43 16.72 -13.63
N PRO A 25 3.40 17.32 -13.02
CA PRO A 25 3.42 18.75 -12.77
C PRO A 25 4.59 19.06 -11.84
N ALA A 26 5.45 19.98 -12.28
CA ALA A 26 6.55 20.46 -11.46
C ALA A 26 6.02 20.99 -10.12
N PRO A 27 6.76 20.85 -9.01
CA PRO A 27 6.32 21.30 -7.68
C PRO A 27 5.92 22.79 -7.67
N ALA A 28 6.55 23.63 -8.50
CA ALA A 28 6.18 25.03 -8.68
C ALA A 28 4.76 25.22 -9.24
N ALA A 29 4.32 24.37 -10.18
CA ALA A 29 2.98 24.45 -10.77
C ALA A 29 1.88 24.12 -9.74
N ARG A 30 2.16 23.22 -8.80
CA ARG A 30 1.22 22.87 -7.72
C ARG A 30 1.02 24.01 -6.74
N ALA A 31 2.12 24.68 -6.32
CA ALA A 31 2.05 25.82 -5.42
C ALA A 31 1.26 26.99 -6.01
N ILE A 32 1.43 27.25 -7.31
CA ILE A 32 0.65 28.27 -8.03
C ILE A 32 -0.83 27.88 -8.07
N ALA A 33 -1.14 26.63 -8.42
CA ALA A 33 -2.53 26.14 -8.46
C ALA A 33 -3.23 26.29 -7.10
N GLU A 34 -2.56 25.94 -6.00
CA GLU A 34 -3.08 26.11 -4.64
C GLU A 34 -3.32 27.58 -4.30
N ALA A 35 -2.39 28.48 -4.64
CA ALA A 35 -2.53 29.92 -4.42
C ALA A 35 -3.72 30.54 -5.19
N HIS A 36 -4.10 29.93 -6.31
CA HIS A 36 -5.26 30.32 -7.11
C HIS A 36 -6.55 29.55 -6.75
N GLY A 37 -6.55 28.78 -5.67
CA GLY A 37 -7.74 28.09 -5.16
C GLY A 37 -8.13 26.83 -5.93
N PHE A 38 -7.24 26.29 -6.77
CA PHE A 38 -7.48 24.99 -7.40
C PHE A 38 -7.31 23.87 -6.38
N VAL A 39 -8.31 22.99 -6.30
CA VAL A 39 -8.32 21.83 -5.40
C VAL A 39 -8.07 20.56 -6.21
N GLU A 40 -7.12 19.74 -5.77
CA GLU A 40 -6.79 18.47 -6.43
C GLU A 40 -7.97 17.49 -6.33
N ARG A 41 -8.47 17.02 -7.49
CA ARG A 41 -9.66 16.16 -7.57
C ARG A 41 -9.43 14.75 -7.00
N ASN A 42 -8.19 14.25 -7.07
CA ASN A 42 -7.78 12.91 -6.60
C ASN A 42 -6.53 13.01 -5.72
N PRO A 43 -6.66 13.51 -4.47
CA PRO A 43 -5.50 13.60 -3.58
C PRO A 43 -4.97 12.19 -3.30
N GLN A 44 -3.69 11.94 -3.58
CA GLN A 44 -3.01 10.69 -3.20
C GLN A 44 -2.84 10.65 -1.68
N THR A 45 -3.92 10.30 -0.99
CA THR A 45 -3.89 10.10 0.46
C THR A 45 -3.35 8.72 0.76
N ILE A 46 -2.32 8.64 1.60
CA ILE A 46 -1.93 7.38 2.21
C ILE A 46 -3.11 6.94 3.07
N ARG A 47 -3.88 5.96 2.58
CA ARG A 47 -4.89 5.28 3.38
C ARG A 47 -4.17 4.55 4.51
N LYS A 48 -4.01 5.22 5.67
CA LYS A 48 -3.61 4.54 6.90
C LYS A 48 -4.70 3.53 7.24
N ARG A 49 -4.45 2.28 6.84
CA ARG A 49 -5.42 1.17 6.92
C ARG A 49 -5.82 0.82 8.36
N ARG A 50 -5.11 1.36 9.35
CA ARG A 50 -5.34 1.12 10.78
C ARG A 50 -5.48 2.45 11.50
N LYS A 51 -6.60 2.64 12.20
CA LYS A 51 -6.78 3.74 13.15
C LYS A 51 -5.63 3.66 14.16
N PRO A 52 -4.93 4.77 14.46
CA PRO A 52 -4.04 4.84 15.62
C PRO A 52 -4.84 4.44 16.87
N THR A 53 -4.30 3.55 17.69
CA THR A 53 -4.92 3.15 18.95
C THR A 53 -4.63 4.23 20.00
N GLU A 54 -5.65 4.72 20.70
CA GLU A 54 -5.50 5.71 21.78
C GLU A 54 -4.94 5.08 23.07
N GLU A 55 -5.03 3.76 23.18
CA GLU A 55 -4.60 3.00 24.35
C GLU A 55 -3.07 2.77 24.39
N PRO A 56 -2.42 2.97 25.56
CA PRO A 56 -1.03 2.61 25.77
C PRO A 56 -0.77 1.16 25.35
N THR A 57 0.09 0.98 24.36
CA THR A 57 0.33 -0.30 23.72
C THR A 57 1.75 -0.79 24.00
N TYR A 58 1.89 -2.06 24.39
CA TYR A 58 3.17 -2.74 24.52
C TYR A 58 3.37 -3.78 23.41
N SER A 59 4.59 -3.87 22.88
CA SER A 59 4.94 -4.89 21.89
C SER A 59 5.32 -6.20 22.59
N PHE A 60 4.49 -7.22 22.42
CA PHE A 60 4.75 -8.56 22.94
C PHE A 60 5.16 -9.52 21.82
N THR A 61 6.25 -10.26 22.02
CA THR A 61 6.72 -11.28 21.08
C THR A 61 6.93 -12.59 21.83
N ALA A 62 6.33 -13.67 21.32
CA ALA A 62 6.46 -15.00 21.90
C ALA A 62 6.76 -16.05 20.83
N ARG A 63 7.54 -17.07 21.20
CA ARG A 63 7.69 -18.28 20.40
C ARG A 63 6.61 -19.27 20.79
N VAL A 64 5.71 -19.58 19.86
CA VAL A 64 4.61 -20.52 20.05
C VAL A 64 4.70 -21.67 19.05
N SER A 65 3.97 -22.76 19.30
CA SER A 65 3.86 -23.84 18.31
C SER A 65 3.12 -23.34 17.05
N VAL A 66 3.50 -23.86 15.87
CA VAL A 66 2.81 -23.56 14.61
C VAL A 66 1.31 -23.87 14.71
N ARG A 67 0.95 -24.98 15.38
CA ARG A 67 -0.44 -25.37 15.63
C ARG A 67 -1.21 -24.27 16.38
N SER A 68 -0.64 -23.76 17.46
CA SER A 68 -1.27 -22.71 18.27
C SER A 68 -1.39 -21.39 17.51
N ALA A 69 -0.37 -21.02 16.73
CA ALA A 69 -0.39 -19.82 15.91
C ALA A 69 -1.51 -19.89 14.86
N ASN A 70 -1.61 -20.99 14.11
CA ASN A 70 -2.63 -21.15 13.08
C ASN A 70 -4.05 -21.14 13.67
N ALA A 71 -4.27 -21.87 14.77
CA ALA A 71 -5.57 -21.91 15.43
C ALA A 71 -6.02 -20.51 15.92
N PHE A 72 -5.08 -19.70 16.42
CA PHE A 72 -5.37 -18.33 16.84
C PHE A 72 -5.70 -17.42 15.64
N ILE A 73 -4.93 -17.51 14.55
CA ILE A 73 -5.16 -16.73 13.32
C ILE A 73 -6.52 -17.07 12.72
N GLU A 74 -6.82 -18.36 12.53
CA GLU A 74 -8.09 -18.83 11.98
C GLU A 74 -9.28 -18.40 12.85
N TRP A 75 -9.12 -18.39 14.17
CA TRP A 75 -10.15 -17.88 15.08
C TRP A 75 -10.38 -16.37 14.90
N CYS A 76 -9.32 -15.56 14.81
CA CYS A 76 -9.46 -14.12 14.57
C CYS A 76 -10.13 -13.82 13.22
N GLU A 77 -9.77 -14.56 12.17
CA GLU A 77 -10.36 -14.40 10.83
C GLU A 77 -11.85 -14.78 10.82
N ARG A 78 -12.21 -15.90 11.42
CA ARG A 78 -13.60 -16.36 11.53
C ARG A 78 -14.49 -15.33 12.22
N GLU A 79 -13.98 -14.72 13.28
CA GLU A 79 -14.70 -13.74 14.08
C GLU A 79 -14.58 -12.30 13.53
N ARG A 80 -13.83 -12.12 12.44
CA ARG A 80 -13.54 -10.81 11.80
C ARG A 80 -12.97 -9.77 12.77
N MET A 81 -12.09 -10.20 13.66
CA MET A 81 -11.42 -9.33 14.63
C MET A 81 -9.93 -9.19 14.34
N SER A 82 -9.33 -8.12 14.85
CA SER A 82 -7.88 -7.95 14.83
C SER A 82 -7.20 -8.90 15.83
N TYR A 83 -5.93 -9.20 15.61
CA TYR A 83 -5.15 -10.03 16.54
C TYR A 83 -5.02 -9.43 17.94
N ARG A 84 -5.13 -8.10 18.07
CA ARG A 84 -5.20 -7.45 19.38
C ARG A 84 -6.48 -7.85 20.11
N GLU A 85 -7.63 -7.63 19.48
CA GLU A 85 -8.93 -7.98 20.05
C GLU A 85 -9.02 -9.48 20.35
N GLY A 86 -8.43 -10.31 19.51
CA GLY A 86 -8.29 -11.75 19.75
C GLY A 86 -7.45 -12.05 20.99
N PHE A 87 -6.34 -11.34 21.18
CA PHE A 87 -5.50 -11.49 22.36
C PHE A 87 -6.25 -11.05 23.64
N ASP A 88 -6.96 -9.92 23.61
CA ASP A 88 -7.73 -9.44 24.78
C ASP A 88 -8.82 -10.46 25.17
N ARG A 89 -9.57 -10.98 24.19
CA ARG A 89 -10.56 -12.04 24.41
C ARG A 89 -9.95 -13.35 24.90
N LEU A 90 -8.72 -13.68 24.50
CA LEU A 90 -8.00 -14.84 25.00
C LEU A 90 -7.67 -14.66 26.48
N VAL A 91 -7.20 -13.47 26.89
CA VAL A 91 -6.91 -13.15 28.29
C VAL A 91 -8.18 -13.22 29.15
N GLU A 92 -9.29 -12.64 28.69
CA GLU A 92 -10.58 -12.73 29.40
C GLU A 92 -11.04 -14.17 29.64
N LYS A 93 -10.74 -15.09 28.70
CA LYS A 93 -11.08 -16.51 28.84
C LYS A 93 -10.19 -17.22 29.86
N ILE A 94 -8.93 -16.78 30.02
CA ILE A 94 -8.00 -17.32 31.02
C ILE A 94 -8.46 -16.88 32.42
N GLU A 95 -8.88 -15.63 32.60
CA GLU A 95 -9.34 -15.12 33.91
C GLU A 95 -10.65 -15.76 34.40
N LYS A 96 -11.46 -16.28 33.48
CA LYS A 96 -12.74 -16.96 33.77
C LYS A 96 -12.59 -18.47 33.98
N ALA A 97 -11.40 -19.03 33.78
CA ALA A 97 -11.11 -20.45 33.92
C ALA A 97 -10.51 -20.75 35.29
#